data_AF-A0A8T4TBR8-F1
#
_entry.id   AF-A0A8T4TBR8-F1
#
_cell.length_a   1.000
_cell.length_b   1.000
_cell.length_c   1.000
_cell.angle_alpha   90.00
_cell.angle_beta   90.00
_cell.angle_gamma   90.00
#
_symmetry.space_group_name_H-M   'P 1'
#
loop_
_entity.id
_entity.type
_entity.pdbx_description
1 polymer ?
#
loop_
_entity_poly.entity_id
_entity_poly.type
_entity_poly.pdbx_seq_one_letter_code
_entity_poly.pdbx_strand_id
1 'polypeptide(L)'
;MTQLQQMDSTIERLQKRIELLEQENGALRKKVLIVPYNDAKTLIKATIRKFKEDGKKYFNVLDLHFETHLSFPILNKIMTELEKRGEVSDGTEEFIKND
;
A
#
# COMPACT_ATOMS: atom_id res chain seq x y z
N MET A 1 20.55 34.57 -28.47
CA MET A 1 20.60 33.56 -27.40
C MET A 1 20.92 32.22 -28.06
N THR A 2 22.02 31.60 -27.67
CA THR A 2 22.50 30.33 -28.25
C THR A 2 21.72 29.14 -27.67
N GLN A 3 21.62 28.04 -28.43
CA GLN A 3 20.96 26.80 -27.98
C GLN A 3 21.52 26.27 -26.64
N LEU A 4 22.80 26.53 -26.36
CA LEU A 4 23.45 26.20 -25.09
C LEU A 4 22.77 26.90 -23.89
N GLN A 5 22.52 28.21 -23.98
CA GLN A 5 21.87 28.98 -22.91
C GLN A 5 20.42 28.54 -22.66
N GLN A 6 19.72 28.02 -23.69
CA GLN A 6 18.39 27.46 -23.54
C GLN A 6 18.41 26.07 -22.87
N MET A 7 19.41 25.24 -23.14
CA MET A 7 19.61 23.95 -22.45
C MET A 7 19.91 24.16 -20.97
N ASP A 8 20.81 25.09 -20.62
CA ASP A 8 21.16 25.38 -19.22
C ASP A 8 19.92 25.82 -18.42
N SER A 9 19.08 26.70 -19.00
CA SER A 9 17.83 27.14 -18.37
C SER A 9 16.78 26.03 -18.22
N THR A 10 16.88 24.96 -19.02
CA THR A 10 15.97 23.81 -18.97
C THR A 10 16.43 22.85 -17.88
N ILE A 11 17.74 22.63 -17.77
CA ILE A 11 18.34 21.79 -16.73
C ILE A 11 18.06 22.37 -15.34
N GLU A 12 18.25 23.67 -15.13
CA GLU A 12 17.95 24.33 -13.85
C GLU A 12 16.48 24.21 -13.45
N ARG A 13 15.56 24.35 -14.42
CA ARG A 13 14.12 24.19 -14.17
C ARG A 13 13.75 22.76 -13.80
N LEU A 14 14.37 21.77 -14.43
CA LEU A 14 14.14 20.36 -14.13
C LEU A 14 14.69 19.99 -12.75
N GLN A 15 15.89 20.45 -12.39
CA GLN A 15 16.46 20.23 -11.05
C GLN A 15 15.56 20.79 -9.96
N LYS A 16 15.09 22.03 -10.11
CA LYS A 16 14.15 22.64 -9.16
C LYS A 16 12.83 21.88 -9.05
N ARG A 17 12.34 21.31 -10.16
CA ARG A 17 11.13 20.48 -10.15
C ARG A 17 11.35 19.16 -9.43
N ILE A 18 12.53 18.54 -9.59
CA ILE A 18 12.91 17.32 -8.87
C ILE A 18 12.98 17.58 -7.37
N GLU A 19 13.65 18.65 -6.92
CA GLU A 19 13.72 19.00 -5.49
C GLU A 19 12.33 19.18 -4.87
N LEU A 20 11.42 19.88 -5.57
CA LEU A 20 10.04 20.05 -5.11
C LEU A 20 9.30 18.72 -5.00
N LEU A 21 9.45 17.84 -6.01
CA LEU A 21 8.82 16.52 -6.00
C LEU A 21 9.39 15.62 -4.89
N GLU A 22 10.68 15.70 -4.60
CA GLU A 22 11.31 14.97 -3.50
C GLU A 22 10.83 15.47 -2.14
N GLN A 23 10.65 16.78 -1.97
CA GLN A 23 10.07 17.37 -0.76
C GLN A 23 8.61 16.94 -0.56
N GLU A 24 7.79 16.97 -1.63
CA GLU A 24 6.41 16.50 -1.61
C GLU A 24 6.33 15.01 -1.27
N ASN A 25 7.21 14.17 -1.85
CA ASN A 25 7.33 12.75 -1.51
C ASN A 25 7.75 12.52 -0.06
N GLY A 26 8.70 13.31 0.44
CA GLY A 26 9.14 13.25 1.84
C GLY A 26 8.02 13.60 2.82
N ALA A 27 7.20 14.61 2.48
CA ALA A 27 6.04 15.01 3.28
C ALA A 27 4.95 13.92 3.27
N LEU A 28 4.72 13.26 2.14
CA LEU A 28 3.80 12.12 2.02
C LEU A 28 4.27 10.92 2.85
N ARG A 29 5.58 10.61 2.84
CA ARG A 29 6.16 9.55 3.66
C ARG A 29 6.03 9.80 5.16
N LYS A 30 6.10 11.07 5.60
CA LYS A 30 5.91 11.45 7.02
C LYS A 30 4.47 11.28 7.51
N LYS A 31 3.48 11.21 6.62
CA LYS A 31 2.08 10.93 6.97
C LYS A 31 1.75 9.43 7.00
N VAL A 32 2.70 8.56 6.64
CA VAL A 32 2.50 7.12 6.78
C VAL A 32 2.62 6.79 8.27
N LEU A 33 1.54 6.29 8.86
CA LEU A 33 1.56 5.75 10.20
C LEU A 33 2.56 4.58 10.22
N ILE A 34 3.74 4.80 10.82
CA ILE A 34 4.74 3.75 10.99
C ILE A 34 4.27 2.87 12.15
N VAL A 35 3.45 1.88 11.81
CA VAL A 35 2.99 0.86 12.75
C VAL A 35 4.03 -0.27 12.80
N PRO A 36 4.50 -0.70 13.98
CA PRO A 36 5.35 -1.88 14.11
C PRO A 36 4.73 -3.11 13.41
N TYR A 37 5.56 -3.96 12.83
CA TYR A 37 5.09 -5.07 12.00
C TYR A 37 4.10 -6.01 12.72
N ASN A 38 4.36 -6.33 13.98
CA ASN A 38 3.50 -7.21 14.77
C ASN A 38 2.13 -6.58 15.09
N ASP A 39 2.10 -5.27 15.30
CA ASP A 39 0.87 -4.52 15.55
C ASP A 39 0.05 -4.42 14.25
N ALA A 40 0.72 -4.15 13.14
CA ALA A 40 0.11 -4.17 11.81
C ALA A 40 -0.49 -5.55 11.49
N LYS A 41 0.21 -6.64 11.84
CA LYS A 41 -0.28 -8.01 11.67
C LYS A 41 -1.52 -8.29 12.50
N THR A 42 -1.52 -7.84 13.76
CA THR A 42 -2.68 -7.97 14.65
C THR A 42 -3.89 -7.20 14.10
N LEU A 43 -3.67 -5.97 13.64
CA LEU A 43 -4.70 -5.12 13.06
C LEU A 43 -5.31 -5.70 11.79
N ILE A 44 -4.46 -6.20 10.87
CA ILE A 44 -4.92 -6.86 9.64
C ILE A 44 -5.74 -8.11 9.98
N LYS A 45 -5.28 -8.96 10.91
CA LYS A 45 -6.03 -10.16 11.33
C LYS A 45 -7.39 -9.81 11.94
N ALA A 46 -7.44 -8.78 12.80
CA ALA A 46 -8.70 -8.31 13.37
C ALA A 46 -9.66 -7.78 12.29
N THR A 47 -9.13 -7.04 11.31
CA THR A 47 -9.91 -6.50 10.19
C THR A 47 -10.47 -7.60 9.30
N ILE A 48 -9.66 -8.60 8.96
CA ILE A 48 -10.12 -9.77 8.21
C ILE A 48 -11.23 -10.50 8.96
N ARG A 49 -11.09 -10.65 10.28
CA ARG A 49 -12.13 -11.27 11.12
C ARG A 49 -13.44 -10.48 11.04
N LYS A 50 -13.36 -9.16 11.21
CA LYS A 50 -14.51 -8.26 11.07
C LYS A 50 -15.18 -8.40 9.70
N PHE A 51 -14.41 -8.39 8.61
CA PHE A 51 -14.97 -8.63 7.27
C PHE A 51 -15.70 -9.97 7.15
N LYS A 52 -15.14 -11.05 7.72
CA LYS A 52 -15.82 -12.36 7.74
C LYS A 52 -17.11 -12.33 8.58
N GLU A 53 -17.09 -11.66 9.74
CA GLU A 53 -18.26 -11.47 10.62
C GLU A 53 -19.36 -10.63 9.95
N ASP A 54 -18.97 -9.61 9.17
CA ASP A 54 -19.87 -8.77 8.36
C ASP A 54 -20.41 -9.50 7.11
N GLY A 55 -20.04 -10.77 6.91
CA GLY A 55 -20.48 -11.60 5.78
C GLY A 55 -19.77 -11.28 4.46
N LYS A 56 -18.69 -10.48 4.48
CA LYS A 56 -17.90 -10.13 3.30
C LYS A 56 -17.09 -11.35 2.86
N LYS A 57 -17.56 -12.01 1.80
CA LYS A 57 -16.92 -13.20 1.22
C LYS A 57 -15.60 -12.90 0.49
N TYR A 58 -15.47 -11.68 -0.02
CA TYR A 58 -14.32 -11.25 -0.81
C TYR A 58 -13.87 -9.86 -0.37
N PHE A 59 -12.58 -9.72 -0.12
CA PHE A 59 -11.94 -8.43 0.14
C PHE A 59 -10.54 -8.46 -0.48
N ASN A 60 -10.07 -7.32 -0.95
CA ASN A 60 -8.75 -7.17 -1.55
C ASN A 60 -7.83 -6.31 -0.67
N VAL A 61 -6.59 -6.09 -1.12
CA VAL A 61 -5.61 -5.28 -0.41
C VAL A 61 -6.05 -3.81 -0.26
N LEU A 62 -6.86 -3.28 -1.19
CA LEU A 62 -7.39 -1.92 -1.09
C LEU A 62 -8.43 -1.81 0.04
N ASP A 63 -9.31 -2.80 0.18
CA ASP A 63 -10.27 -2.84 1.30
C ASP A 63 -9.55 -2.79 2.65
N LEU A 64 -8.48 -3.57 2.80
CA LEU A 64 -7.66 -3.56 4.02
C LEU A 64 -6.92 -2.24 4.20
N HIS A 65 -6.45 -1.61 3.13
CA HIS A 65 -5.81 -0.30 3.18
C HIS A 65 -6.77 0.78 3.69
N PHE A 66 -8.00 0.80 3.20
CA PHE A 66 -8.98 1.79 3.61
C PHE A 66 -9.40 1.63 5.08
N GLU A 67 -9.51 0.40 5.58
CA GLU A 67 -9.91 0.15 6.97
C GLU A 67 -8.77 0.34 7.98
N THR A 68 -7.53 0.00 7.59
CA THR A 68 -6.38 -0.01 8.52
C THR A 68 -5.44 1.18 8.37
N HIS A 69 -5.53 1.90 7.25
CA HIS A 69 -4.58 2.96 6.83
C HIS A 69 -3.11 2.52 6.78
N LEU A 70 -2.85 1.21 6.74
CA LEU A 70 -1.50 0.67 6.64
C LEU A 70 -0.94 0.84 5.23
N SER A 71 0.37 1.02 5.16
CA SER A 71 1.06 1.13 3.86
C SER A 71 0.96 -0.17 3.05
N PHE A 72 0.86 -0.05 1.72
CA PHE A 72 0.83 -1.20 0.81
C PHE A 72 1.99 -2.19 0.99
N PRO A 73 3.25 -1.77 1.23
CA PRO A 73 4.34 -2.72 1.46
C PRO A 73 4.10 -3.63 2.69
N ILE A 74 3.55 -3.08 3.77
CA ILE A 74 3.24 -3.84 4.99
C ILE A 74 2.05 -4.77 4.74
N LEU A 75 0.98 -4.25 4.14
CA LEU A 75 -0.20 -5.03 3.78
C LEU A 75 0.15 -6.21 2.88
N ASN A 76 0.89 -5.95 1.79
CA ASN A 76 1.26 -6.97 0.83
C ASN A 76 2.10 -8.07 1.48
N LYS A 77 3.11 -7.70 2.29
CA LYS A 77 3.95 -8.66 3.00
C LYS A 77 3.12 -9.57 3.93
N ILE A 78 2.20 -8.99 4.70
CA ILE A 78 1.37 -9.74 5.64
C ILE A 78 0.35 -10.60 4.90
N MET A 79 -0.29 -10.08 3.84
CA MET A 79 -1.24 -10.85 3.03
C MET A 79 -0.56 -12.05 2.37
N THR A 80 0.64 -11.90 1.80
CA THR A 80 1.42 -13.03 1.27
C THR A 80 1.74 -14.07 2.35
N GLU A 81 2.02 -13.67 3.59
CA GLU A 81 2.21 -14.63 4.69
C GLU A 81 0.93 -15.38 5.04
N LEU A 82 -0.22 -14.70 5.04
CA LEU A 82 -1.52 -15.30 5.34
C LEU A 82 -1.96 -16.27 4.24
N GLU A 83 -1.71 -15.91 2.99
CA GLU A 83 -1.99 -16.74 1.81
C GLU A 83 -1.15 -18.03 1.84
N LYS A 84 0.15 -17.93 2.12
CA LYS A 84 1.03 -19.10 2.31
C LYS A 84 0.57 -20.05 3.43
N ARG A 85 -0.22 -19.55 4.38
CA ARG A 85 -0.80 -20.32 5.49
C ARG A 85 -2.22 -20.81 5.20
N GLY A 86 -2.81 -20.45 4.06
CA GLY A 86 -4.20 -20.75 3.72
C GLY A 86 -5.23 -19.98 4.55
N GLU A 87 -4.85 -18.89 5.21
CA GLU A 87 -5.78 -18.07 6.03
C GLU A 87 -6.66 -17.13 5.18
N VAL A 88 -6.19 -16.82 3.96
CA VAL A 88 -6.82 -16.00 2.92
C VAL A 88 -6.49 -16.58 1.54
N SER A 89 -7.37 -16.38 0.54
CA SER A 89 -7.07 -16.70 -0.87
C SER A 89 -6.92 -15.42 -1.69
N ASP A 90 -6.23 -15.49 -2.83
CA ASP A 90 -6.01 -14.36 -3.74
C ASP A 90 -7.27 -13.93 -4.53
N GLY A 91 -8.42 -14.56 -4.26
CA GLY A 91 -9.68 -14.29 -4.94
C GLY A 91 -9.83 -14.97 -6.30
N THR A 92 -8.92 -15.87 -6.71
CA THR A 92 -9.07 -16.63 -7.96
C THR A 92 -9.82 -17.96 -7.82
N GLU A 93 -10.06 -18.45 -6.60
CA GLU A 93 -10.83 -19.67 -6.37
C GLU A 93 -12.21 -19.36 -5.77
N GLU A 94 -13.27 -19.73 -6.52
CA GLU A 94 -14.59 -19.95 -5.95
C GLU A 94 -14.45 -20.97 -4.82
N PHE A 95 -14.87 -20.60 -3.60
CA PHE A 95 -15.06 -21.57 -2.53
C PHE A 95 -16.13 -22.57 -2.99
N ILE A 96 -15.71 -23.68 -3.59
CA ILE A 96 -16.55 -24.87 -3.70
C ILE A 96 -16.68 -25.40 -2.27
N LYS A 97 -17.83 -25.10 -1.66
CA LYS A 97 -18.28 -25.78 -0.45
C LYS A 97 -18.41 -27.27 -0.78
N ASN A 98 -17.56 -28.10 -0.18
CA ASN A 98 -17.88 -29.51 0.00
C ASN A 98 -18.68 -29.62 1.30
N ASP A 99 -20.00 -29.63 1.17
CA ASP A 99 -20.90 -30.29 2.12
C ASP A 99 -21.26 -31.67 1.54
#